data_AF-A0A8H7WSB3-F1
#
_entry.id   AF-A0A8H7WSB3-F1
#
_cell.length_a   1.000
_cell.length_b   1.000
_cell.length_c   1.000
_cell.angle_alpha   90.00
_cell.angle_beta   90.00
_cell.angle_gamma   90.00
#
_symmetry.space_group_name_H-M   'P 1'
#
loop_
_entity.id
_entity.type
_entity.pdbx_description
1 polymer ?
#
loop_
_entity_poly.entity_id
_entity_poly.type
_entity_poly.pdbx_seq_one_letter_code
_entity_poly.pdbx_strand_id
1 'polypeptide(L)'
;MTLSPLLRSNGNGSGTGGGSAAVGGDGTVNGEVVSRWRNDSEGGWIVQKFGGTSVGKFAVNIAEDIVRASLKDNKIAVVCSARSTGKKVEGTTSRLLEVFGVLETVNSVKDIESVHYESLVAEYERLVSIICEDHVHAARAYIRDGSLQSALIKEIEDECKEIVEYREAAQRWHLEIDGRSKDRIVSFGEKLSCRFVASLLQDRGVDAEFVDLSDVVTFKPVKGLDIEFYKQLSAALKEKVLACGEKVPVVTGYFGTVPGGLMDGEIGRGYTDLCAALIAVGIKAEELQVWKEVDGIFTADPTKVPTARLLPTITPAEAAELTFYGSEVIHHLTMDQVMHATPPIQIRIKNVKNPRGNGTIVLPDVKLSSNQLLHARSASTISLRKTPKRPTAVTIKDKICVINVHSNKRSISHGFFAKVFRILDKRQLSVDLISTSEVHVSMAIHSANISDEELLRAKEELEECGEVSILNKMAILSLVGAEMKNMIGIAGRMFSTLGENNVNIEMISQGASEINISCVINAYESTRAMNILHTNLFTFLE
;
A
#
# COMPACT_ATOMS: atom_id res chain seq x y z
N MET A 1 32.82 -10.62 -56.41
CA MET A 1 33.66 -11.82 -56.24
C MET A 1 33.47 -12.24 -54.78
N THR A 2 32.82 -13.33 -54.37
CA THR A 2 32.40 -14.63 -54.92
C THR A 2 31.35 -15.16 -53.91
N LEU A 3 30.07 -15.29 -54.27
CA LEU A 3 29.35 -16.55 -54.61
C LEU A 3 29.55 -17.74 -53.63
N SER A 4 28.50 -18.03 -52.83
CA SER A 4 27.73 -19.28 -52.61
C SER A 4 28.45 -20.66 -52.62
N PRO A 5 27.95 -21.77 -51.97
CA PRO A 5 26.53 -22.16 -51.95
C PRO A 5 25.95 -22.98 -50.77
N LEU A 6 24.62 -23.12 -50.88
CA LEU A 6 23.66 -24.05 -50.27
C LEU A 6 24.09 -25.53 -50.20
N LEU A 7 23.57 -26.24 -49.18
CA LEU A 7 23.20 -27.65 -49.28
C LEU A 7 21.92 -27.92 -48.47
N ARG A 8 20.88 -28.36 -49.18
CA ARG A 8 19.63 -28.95 -48.69
C ARG A 8 19.87 -30.43 -48.38
N SER A 9 19.15 -30.97 -47.39
CA SER A 9 18.74 -32.38 -47.41
C SER A 9 17.30 -32.51 -46.90
N ASN A 10 16.41 -32.88 -47.82
CA ASN A 10 15.07 -33.37 -47.56
C ASN A 10 15.12 -34.78 -46.96
N GLY A 11 14.27 -35.06 -45.99
CA GLY A 11 13.93 -36.41 -45.53
C GLY A 11 12.46 -36.47 -45.17
N ASN A 12 11.64 -36.95 -46.11
CA ASN A 12 10.23 -37.28 -45.94
C ASN A 12 10.05 -38.41 -44.92
N GLY A 13 9.03 -38.29 -44.07
CA GLY A 13 8.54 -39.35 -43.20
C GLY A 13 7.07 -39.12 -42.85
N SER A 14 6.19 -39.65 -43.69
CA SER A 14 4.74 -39.71 -43.53
C SER A 14 4.32 -40.61 -42.36
N GLY A 15 3.38 -40.16 -41.53
CA GLY A 15 2.72 -40.99 -40.51
C GLY A 15 1.41 -40.34 -40.06
N THR A 16 0.30 -40.95 -40.48
CA THR A 16 -1.10 -40.57 -40.26
C THR A 16 -1.65 -41.01 -38.89
N GLY A 17 -2.55 -40.20 -38.33
CA GLY A 17 -3.51 -40.54 -37.27
C GLY A 17 -3.91 -39.26 -36.51
N GLY A 18 -5.15 -38.81 -36.37
CA GLY A 18 -6.46 -39.43 -36.52
C GLY A 18 -7.25 -39.24 -35.21
N GLY A 19 -8.19 -38.27 -35.16
CA GLY A 19 -9.14 -38.03 -34.05
C GLY A 19 -8.55 -37.27 -32.86
N SER A 20 -9.18 -36.27 -32.23
CA SER A 20 -10.60 -36.10 -31.94
C SER A 20 -10.91 -34.62 -31.77
N ALA A 21 -11.97 -34.15 -32.42
CA ALA A 21 -12.54 -32.83 -32.22
C ALA A 21 -13.27 -32.81 -30.87
N ALA A 22 -12.80 -31.98 -29.94
CA ALA A 22 -13.52 -31.70 -28.70
C ALA A 22 -14.57 -30.61 -28.99
N VAL A 23 -15.83 -31.04 -28.95
CA VAL A 23 -17.04 -30.22 -29.06
C VAL A 23 -17.14 -29.35 -27.80
N GLY A 24 -16.87 -28.04 -27.93
CA GLY A 24 -17.24 -27.03 -26.94
C GLY A 24 -18.66 -26.56 -27.23
N GLY A 25 -19.56 -26.69 -26.25
CA GLY A 25 -20.94 -26.23 -26.38
C GLY A 25 -21.04 -24.71 -26.37
N ASP A 26 -21.32 -24.13 -27.53
CA ASP A 26 -21.69 -22.72 -27.69
C ASP A 26 -23.17 -22.52 -27.32
N GLY A 27 -23.41 -21.69 -26.31
CA GLY A 27 -24.74 -21.16 -26.03
C GLY A 27 -25.04 -19.99 -26.97
N THR A 28 -25.92 -20.18 -27.94
CA THR A 28 -26.31 -19.14 -28.90
C THR A 28 -27.39 -18.21 -28.34
N VAL A 29 -27.09 -16.91 -28.27
CA VAL A 29 -28.08 -15.83 -28.39
C VAL A 29 -27.49 -14.77 -29.33
N ASN A 30 -28.14 -14.57 -30.48
CA ASN A 30 -27.91 -13.48 -31.46
C ASN A 30 -26.53 -13.34 -32.12
N GLY A 31 -26.06 -14.38 -32.83
CA GLY A 31 -25.36 -14.22 -34.12
C GLY A 31 -23.98 -13.54 -34.15
N GLU A 32 -23.44 -13.04 -33.05
CA GLU A 32 -22.04 -12.63 -32.91
C GLU A 32 -21.38 -13.52 -31.87
N VAL A 33 -20.41 -14.35 -32.29
CA VAL A 33 -19.51 -15.03 -31.34
C VAL A 33 -18.64 -13.95 -30.71
N VAL A 34 -19.10 -13.33 -29.63
CA VAL A 34 -18.26 -12.45 -28.83
C VAL A 34 -17.28 -13.35 -28.10
N SER A 35 -16.11 -13.59 -28.72
CA SER A 35 -15.01 -14.34 -28.11
C SER A 35 -14.65 -13.66 -26.79
N ARG A 36 -15.01 -14.30 -25.67
CA ARG A 36 -14.67 -13.80 -24.35
C ARG A 36 -13.19 -14.04 -24.07
N TRP A 37 -12.52 -13.05 -23.50
CA TRP A 37 -11.15 -13.17 -23.04
C TRP A 37 -11.11 -14.07 -21.81
N ARG A 38 -10.30 -15.12 -21.86
CA ARG A 38 -10.06 -16.04 -20.76
C ARG A 38 -8.68 -15.84 -20.19
N ASN A 39 -8.46 -16.42 -19.01
CA ASN A 39 -7.23 -16.38 -18.23
C ASN A 39 -6.38 -17.62 -18.49
N ASP A 40 -6.18 -17.95 -19.77
CA ASP A 40 -5.61 -19.21 -20.26
C ASP A 40 -4.24 -19.04 -20.96
N SER A 41 -3.65 -17.84 -20.91
CA SER A 41 -2.33 -17.56 -21.49
C SER A 41 -1.26 -18.55 -21.02
N GLU A 42 -0.33 -18.91 -21.91
CA GLU A 42 0.85 -19.72 -21.58
C GLU A 42 1.89 -18.95 -20.75
N GLY A 43 1.75 -17.62 -20.63
CA GLY A 43 2.63 -16.78 -19.83
C GLY A 43 2.48 -16.96 -18.32
N GLY A 44 3.38 -16.31 -17.57
CA GLY A 44 3.35 -16.34 -16.11
C GLY A 44 2.19 -15.56 -15.50
N TRP A 45 2.07 -15.65 -14.18
CA TRP A 45 1.07 -14.90 -13.43
C TRP A 45 1.53 -13.47 -13.14
N ILE A 46 0.63 -12.50 -13.33
CA ILE A 46 0.77 -11.12 -12.88
C ILE A 46 -0.38 -10.81 -11.92
N VAL A 47 -0.04 -10.33 -10.73
CA VAL A 47 -1.04 -9.85 -9.76
C VAL A 47 -1.20 -8.34 -9.92
N GLN A 48 -2.41 -7.86 -10.14
CA GLN A 48 -2.71 -6.45 -10.34
C GLN A 48 -3.56 -5.91 -9.18
N LYS A 49 -2.96 -5.03 -8.37
CA LYS A 49 -3.64 -4.38 -7.25
C LYS A 49 -4.11 -2.99 -7.64
N PHE A 50 -5.40 -2.70 -7.41
CA PHE A 50 -5.99 -1.38 -7.65
C PHE A 50 -6.39 -0.70 -6.34
N GLY A 51 -6.00 0.58 -6.19
CA GLY A 51 -6.41 1.40 -5.06
C GLY A 51 -7.87 1.86 -5.16
N GLY A 52 -8.45 2.26 -4.02
CA GLY A 52 -9.87 2.62 -3.95
C GLY A 52 -10.29 3.78 -4.84
N THR A 53 -9.46 4.82 -4.92
CA THR A 53 -9.69 5.97 -5.81
C THR A 53 -9.50 5.61 -7.29
N SER A 54 -8.60 4.67 -7.59
CA SER A 54 -8.41 4.12 -8.93
C SER A 54 -9.66 3.39 -9.40
N VAL A 55 -10.23 2.51 -8.57
CA VAL A 55 -11.48 1.81 -8.88
C VAL A 55 -12.66 2.79 -9.00
N GLY A 56 -12.69 3.85 -8.20
CA GLY A 56 -13.80 4.82 -8.24
C GLY A 56 -13.83 5.70 -9.49
N LYS A 57 -12.66 6.14 -9.99
CA LYS A 57 -12.57 7.11 -11.09
C LYS A 57 -12.22 6.51 -12.44
N PHE A 58 -11.49 5.39 -12.46
CA PHE A 58 -10.87 4.83 -13.66
C PHE A 58 -11.29 3.36 -13.89
N ALA A 59 -12.46 2.95 -13.39
CA ALA A 59 -12.96 1.59 -13.52
C ALA A 59 -12.94 1.07 -14.97
N VAL A 60 -13.35 1.90 -15.92
CA VAL A 60 -13.38 1.54 -17.35
C VAL A 60 -11.97 1.33 -17.90
N ASN A 61 -11.03 2.22 -17.59
CA ASN A 61 -9.62 2.06 -17.99
C ASN A 61 -9.01 0.78 -17.37
N ILE A 62 -9.36 0.45 -16.13
CA ILE A 62 -8.93 -0.79 -15.49
C ILE A 62 -9.40 -2.01 -16.28
N ALA A 63 -10.68 -2.05 -16.65
CA ALA A 63 -11.24 -3.18 -17.39
C ALA A 63 -10.70 -3.29 -18.83
N GLU A 64 -10.69 -2.18 -19.57
CA GLU A 64 -10.41 -2.17 -21.02
C GLU A 64 -8.92 -2.04 -21.34
N ASP A 65 -8.19 -1.12 -20.70
CA ASP A 65 -6.82 -0.77 -21.06
C ASP A 65 -5.76 -1.53 -20.26
N ILE A 66 -6.13 -2.06 -19.09
CA ILE A 66 -5.19 -2.70 -18.16
C ILE A 66 -5.39 -4.21 -18.13
N VAL A 67 -6.50 -4.68 -17.57
CA VAL A 67 -6.74 -6.11 -17.35
C VAL A 67 -6.85 -6.83 -18.69
N ARG A 68 -7.75 -6.38 -19.57
CA ARG A 68 -7.94 -6.99 -20.89
C ARG A 68 -6.68 -6.95 -21.76
N ALA A 69 -5.90 -5.87 -21.70
CA ALA A 69 -4.65 -5.78 -22.44
C ALA A 69 -3.60 -6.78 -21.93
N SER A 70 -3.54 -7.01 -20.63
CA SER A 70 -2.54 -7.87 -19.99
C SER A 70 -2.83 -9.37 -20.17
N LEU A 71 -4.10 -9.75 -20.38
CA LEU A 71 -4.52 -11.15 -20.61
C LEU A 71 -3.94 -11.77 -21.88
N LYS A 72 -3.49 -10.95 -22.84
CA LYS A 72 -2.87 -11.45 -24.09
C LYS A 72 -1.58 -12.23 -23.83
N ASP A 73 -0.79 -11.73 -22.88
CA ASP A 73 0.57 -12.20 -22.66
C ASP A 73 0.70 -12.99 -21.36
N ASN A 74 -0.18 -12.78 -20.38
CA ASN A 74 -0.03 -13.30 -19.02
C ASN A 74 -1.34 -13.74 -18.38
N LYS A 75 -1.26 -14.59 -17.37
CA LYS A 75 -2.39 -14.88 -16.48
C LYS A 75 -2.53 -13.79 -15.43
N ILE A 76 -3.75 -13.31 -15.18
CA ILE A 76 -3.99 -12.16 -14.33
C ILE A 76 -4.80 -12.56 -13.11
N ALA A 77 -4.39 -12.06 -11.93
CA ALA A 77 -5.23 -12.02 -10.73
C ALA A 77 -5.40 -10.56 -10.29
N VAL A 78 -6.64 -10.14 -10.06
CA VAL A 78 -6.99 -8.76 -9.71
C VAL A 78 -7.27 -8.67 -8.22
N VAL A 79 -6.68 -7.68 -7.53
CA VAL A 79 -6.95 -7.40 -6.12
C VAL A 79 -7.43 -5.96 -5.98
N CYS A 80 -8.58 -5.74 -5.37
CA CYS A 80 -9.19 -4.41 -5.28
C CYS A 80 -9.36 -3.95 -3.83
N SER A 81 -9.02 -2.68 -3.58
CA SER A 81 -9.45 -1.98 -2.37
C SER A 81 -10.90 -1.47 -2.51
N ALA A 82 -11.50 -1.06 -1.39
CA ALA A 82 -12.84 -0.47 -1.38
C ALA A 82 -12.92 0.80 -2.23
N ARG A 83 -14.03 1.00 -2.96
CA ARG A 83 -14.19 2.11 -3.90
C ARG A 83 -14.20 3.48 -3.20
N SER A 84 -13.67 4.50 -3.87
CA SER A 84 -13.77 5.91 -3.47
C SER A 84 -13.98 6.79 -4.69
N THR A 85 -15.13 7.44 -4.78
CA THR A 85 -15.55 8.28 -5.93
C THR A 85 -14.76 9.59 -6.01
N GLY A 86 -14.27 10.11 -4.88
CA GLY A 86 -13.59 11.41 -4.79
C GLY A 86 -12.24 11.34 -4.10
N LYS A 87 -12.18 11.92 -2.90
CA LYS A 87 -10.99 11.87 -2.02
C LYS A 87 -11.06 10.63 -1.14
N LYS A 88 -9.89 10.10 -0.74
CA LYS A 88 -9.79 8.96 0.21
C LYS A 88 -10.65 9.18 1.47
N VAL A 89 -10.74 10.42 1.95
CA VAL A 89 -11.49 10.80 3.17
C VAL A 89 -12.99 10.55 3.03
N GLU A 90 -13.55 10.69 1.83
CA GLU A 90 -14.98 10.43 1.55
C GLU A 90 -15.23 9.03 0.96
N GLY A 91 -14.21 8.16 0.97
CA GLY A 91 -14.29 6.82 0.43
C GLY A 91 -15.17 5.88 1.25
N THR A 92 -15.55 4.74 0.66
CA THR A 92 -16.40 3.74 1.31
C THR A 92 -15.80 3.24 2.63
N THR A 93 -14.49 2.99 2.69
CA THR A 93 -13.83 2.59 3.95
C THR A 93 -13.98 3.63 5.06
N SER A 94 -13.86 4.92 4.74
CA SER A 94 -14.01 5.99 5.74
C SER A 94 -15.45 6.05 6.26
N ARG A 95 -16.44 5.96 5.37
CA ARG A 95 -17.86 5.88 5.76
C ARG A 95 -18.15 4.63 6.59
N LEU A 96 -17.54 3.49 6.28
CA LEU A 96 -17.68 2.26 7.07
C LEU A 96 -17.04 2.38 8.46
N LEU A 97 -15.95 3.15 8.60
CA LEU A 97 -15.38 3.48 9.91
C LEU A 97 -16.30 4.41 10.72
N GLU A 98 -16.98 5.36 10.06
CA GLU A 98 -18.02 6.17 10.70
C GLU A 98 -19.19 5.28 11.17
N VAL A 99 -19.65 4.36 10.31
CA VAL A 99 -20.67 3.34 10.65
C VAL A 99 -20.25 2.51 11.87
N PHE A 100 -18.97 2.11 11.95
CA PHE A 100 -18.44 1.41 13.13
C PHE A 100 -18.45 2.29 14.39
N GLY A 101 -18.04 3.56 14.31
CA GLY A 101 -18.09 4.47 15.46
C GLY A 101 -19.52 4.73 15.97
N VAL A 102 -20.48 4.82 15.05
CA VAL A 102 -21.91 4.87 15.42
C VAL A 102 -22.33 3.56 16.08
N LEU A 103 -21.92 2.41 15.56
CA LEU A 103 -22.22 1.10 16.16
C LEU A 103 -21.68 0.96 17.60
N GLU A 104 -20.44 1.40 17.85
CA GLU A 104 -19.86 1.42 19.20
C GLU A 104 -20.68 2.29 20.17
N THR A 105 -21.12 3.45 19.69
CA THR A 105 -21.95 4.38 20.47
C THR A 105 -23.31 3.75 20.78
N VAL A 106 -23.97 3.17 19.76
CA VAL A 106 -25.26 2.49 19.90
C VAL A 106 -25.17 1.33 20.90
N ASN A 107 -24.10 0.53 20.85
CA ASN A 107 -23.94 -0.61 21.76
C ASN A 107 -23.61 -0.19 23.21
N SER A 108 -23.13 1.04 23.42
CA SER A 108 -22.84 1.60 24.73
C SER A 108 -24.09 2.18 25.43
N VAL A 109 -25.14 2.49 24.67
CA VAL A 109 -26.39 3.06 25.20
C VAL A 109 -27.27 1.93 25.77
N LYS A 110 -27.56 2.00 27.07
CA LYS A 110 -28.41 1.01 27.78
C LYS A 110 -29.90 1.22 27.57
N ASP A 111 -30.32 2.44 27.23
CA ASP A 111 -31.73 2.81 27.07
C ASP A 111 -32.14 2.80 25.59
N ILE A 112 -32.71 1.68 25.17
CA ILE A 112 -33.11 1.38 23.79
C ILE A 112 -34.34 2.20 23.36
N GLU A 113 -35.13 2.70 24.31
CA GLU A 113 -36.36 3.49 24.03
C GLU A 113 -36.10 5.01 24.01
N SER A 114 -34.84 5.43 24.17
CA SER A 114 -34.49 6.85 24.16
C SER A 114 -34.53 7.45 22.74
N VAL A 115 -34.99 8.70 22.62
CA VAL A 115 -34.94 9.47 21.36
C VAL A 115 -33.51 9.56 20.80
N HIS A 116 -32.51 9.54 21.69
CA HIS A 116 -31.11 9.51 21.31
C HIS A 116 -30.73 8.21 20.61
N TYR A 117 -31.22 7.07 21.09
CA TYR A 117 -31.02 5.76 20.47
C TYR A 117 -31.63 5.70 19.06
N GLU A 118 -32.88 6.12 18.90
CA GLU A 118 -33.55 6.15 17.60
C GLU A 118 -32.78 7.03 16.58
N SER A 119 -32.26 8.17 17.03
CA SER A 119 -31.45 9.04 16.18
C SER A 119 -30.16 8.38 15.72
N LEU A 120 -29.47 7.62 16.58
CA LEU A 120 -28.24 6.91 16.23
C LEU A 120 -28.50 5.75 15.26
N VAL A 121 -29.61 5.02 15.44
CA VAL A 121 -30.01 3.96 14.51
C VAL A 121 -30.35 4.54 13.13
N ALA A 122 -31.11 5.64 13.10
CA ALA A 122 -31.40 6.35 11.86
C ALA A 122 -30.13 6.87 11.17
N GLU A 123 -29.15 7.34 11.95
CA GLU A 123 -27.84 7.74 11.42
C GLU A 123 -27.06 6.55 10.83
N TYR A 124 -27.04 5.41 11.51
CA TYR A 124 -26.42 4.17 11.03
C TYR A 124 -27.01 3.74 9.67
N GLU A 125 -28.34 3.63 9.60
CA GLU A 125 -29.05 3.24 8.37
C GLU A 125 -28.85 4.25 7.25
N ARG A 126 -28.84 5.56 7.57
CA ARG A 126 -28.55 6.62 6.60
C ARG A 126 -27.15 6.47 6.00
N LEU A 127 -26.13 6.21 6.81
CA LEU A 127 -24.77 6.01 6.33
C LEU A 127 -24.66 4.78 5.42
N VAL A 128 -25.34 3.68 5.76
CA VAL A 128 -25.41 2.48 4.92
C VAL A 128 -26.15 2.76 3.60
N SER A 129 -27.25 3.52 3.63
CA SER A 129 -27.97 3.93 2.41
C SER A 129 -27.09 4.77 1.49
N ILE A 130 -26.33 5.73 2.03
CA ILE A 130 -25.39 6.54 1.25
C ILE A 130 -24.34 5.68 0.55
N ILE A 131 -23.84 4.64 1.24
CA ILE A 131 -22.92 3.67 0.63
C ILE A 131 -23.65 2.92 -0.50
N CYS A 132 -24.82 2.33 -0.21
CA CYS A 132 -25.60 1.59 -1.19
C CYS A 132 -25.88 2.41 -2.46
N GLU A 133 -26.39 3.63 -2.30
CA GLU A 133 -26.72 4.53 -3.41
C GLU A 133 -25.50 4.88 -4.27
N ASP A 134 -24.33 5.14 -3.65
CA ASP A 134 -23.08 5.39 -4.38
C ASP A 134 -22.66 4.18 -5.24
N HIS A 135 -22.81 2.96 -4.71
CA HIS A 135 -22.53 1.70 -5.42
C HIS A 135 -23.54 1.39 -6.51
N VAL A 136 -24.83 1.57 -6.26
CA VAL A 136 -25.88 1.39 -7.26
C VAL A 136 -25.75 2.42 -8.38
N HIS A 137 -25.41 3.67 -8.05
CA HIS A 137 -25.16 4.71 -9.06
C HIS A 137 -23.98 4.32 -9.96
N ALA A 138 -22.87 3.84 -9.40
CA ALA A 138 -21.73 3.37 -10.18
C ALA A 138 -22.09 2.18 -11.08
N ALA A 139 -22.84 1.20 -10.57
CA ALA A 139 -23.32 0.06 -11.37
C ALA A 139 -24.15 0.53 -12.57
N ARG A 140 -25.09 1.47 -12.35
CA ARG A 140 -25.93 2.05 -13.41
C ARG A 140 -25.15 2.87 -14.43
N ALA A 141 -24.09 3.56 -13.99
CA ALA A 141 -23.30 4.43 -14.86
C ALA A 141 -22.33 3.66 -15.77
N TYR A 142 -21.73 2.56 -15.29
CA TYR A 142 -20.61 1.91 -15.98
C TYR A 142 -20.95 0.56 -16.65
N ILE A 143 -21.96 -0.16 -16.18
CA ILE A 143 -22.38 -1.46 -16.73
C ILE A 143 -23.44 -1.26 -17.81
N ARG A 144 -23.20 -1.82 -19.01
CA ARG A 144 -24.05 -1.66 -20.19
C ARG A 144 -25.07 -2.79 -20.32
N ASP A 145 -24.69 -4.01 -19.99
CA ASP A 145 -25.58 -5.17 -19.99
C ASP A 145 -26.62 -5.06 -18.87
N GLY A 146 -27.90 -4.97 -19.25
CA GLY A 146 -29.01 -4.82 -18.30
C GLY A 146 -29.20 -6.03 -17.38
N SER A 147 -28.79 -7.24 -17.78
CA SER A 147 -28.88 -8.43 -16.94
C SER A 147 -27.80 -8.43 -15.84
N LEU A 148 -26.55 -8.15 -16.20
CA LEU A 148 -25.44 -8.01 -15.27
C LEU A 148 -25.63 -6.81 -14.34
N GLN A 149 -26.12 -5.68 -14.87
CA GLN A 149 -26.42 -4.50 -14.07
C GLN A 149 -27.48 -4.80 -13.00
N SER A 150 -28.57 -5.47 -13.39
CA SER A 150 -29.66 -5.82 -12.45
C SER A 150 -29.19 -6.82 -11.39
N ALA A 151 -28.40 -7.83 -11.78
CA ALA A 151 -27.80 -8.78 -10.86
C ALA A 151 -26.87 -8.08 -9.85
N LEU A 152 -25.98 -7.21 -10.32
CA LEU A 152 -25.06 -6.49 -9.45
C LEU A 152 -25.79 -5.56 -8.47
N ILE A 153 -26.81 -4.82 -8.93
CA ILE A 153 -27.59 -3.93 -8.05
C ILE A 153 -28.21 -4.74 -6.90
N LYS A 154 -28.79 -5.90 -7.21
CA LYS A 154 -29.35 -6.78 -6.20
C LYS A 154 -28.28 -7.27 -5.22
N GLU A 155 -27.12 -7.70 -5.71
CA GLU A 155 -26.01 -8.12 -4.85
C GLU A 155 -25.50 -6.99 -3.94
N ILE A 156 -25.45 -5.75 -4.44
CA ILE A 156 -25.08 -4.57 -3.63
C ILE A 156 -26.11 -4.33 -2.53
N GLU A 157 -27.41 -4.38 -2.87
CA GLU A 157 -28.50 -4.20 -1.91
C GLU A 157 -28.50 -5.30 -0.84
N ASP A 158 -28.26 -6.56 -1.22
CA ASP A 158 -28.16 -7.70 -0.30
C ASP A 158 -26.98 -7.55 0.67
N GLU A 159 -25.80 -7.13 0.19
CA GLU A 159 -24.61 -6.89 1.04
C GLU A 159 -24.83 -5.69 1.99
N CYS A 160 -25.46 -4.60 1.52
CA CYS A 160 -25.81 -3.47 2.39
C CYS A 160 -26.85 -3.86 3.45
N LYS A 161 -27.77 -4.77 3.12
CA LYS A 161 -28.72 -5.33 4.09
C LYS A 161 -28.01 -6.16 5.16
N GLU A 162 -26.99 -6.94 4.79
CA GLU A 162 -26.16 -7.69 5.76
C GLU A 162 -25.49 -6.76 6.79
N ILE A 163 -25.07 -5.56 6.39
CA ILE A 163 -24.52 -4.55 7.32
C ILE A 163 -25.58 -4.12 8.34
N VAL A 164 -26.81 -3.86 7.90
CA VAL A 164 -27.92 -3.49 8.80
C VAL A 164 -28.26 -4.64 9.76
N GLU A 165 -28.37 -5.86 9.22
CA GLU A 165 -28.61 -7.07 10.00
C GLU A 165 -27.49 -7.35 11.01
N TYR A 166 -26.24 -7.01 10.69
CA TYR A 166 -25.11 -7.13 11.60
C TYR A 166 -25.29 -6.26 12.85
N ARG A 167 -25.80 -5.03 12.71
CA ARG A 167 -26.14 -4.17 13.86
C ARG A 167 -27.28 -4.75 14.69
N GLU A 168 -28.32 -5.27 14.06
CA GLU A 168 -29.42 -5.95 14.76
C GLU A 168 -28.93 -7.18 15.54
N ALA A 169 -28.05 -7.97 14.92
CA ALA A 169 -27.44 -9.13 15.55
C ALA A 169 -26.54 -8.72 16.73
N ALA A 170 -25.70 -7.71 16.56
CA ALA A 170 -24.84 -7.19 17.61
C ALA A 170 -25.64 -6.76 18.85
N GLN A 171 -26.76 -6.06 18.63
CA GLN A 171 -27.67 -5.67 19.71
C GLN A 171 -28.37 -6.89 20.34
N ARG A 172 -28.97 -7.76 19.51
CA ARG A 172 -29.79 -8.88 20.01
C ARG A 172 -28.98 -9.87 20.84
N TRP A 173 -27.73 -10.11 20.42
CA TRP A 173 -26.84 -11.09 21.03
C TRP A 173 -25.78 -10.47 21.95
N HIS A 174 -25.82 -9.15 22.16
CA HIS A 174 -24.86 -8.40 22.98
C HIS A 174 -23.41 -8.72 22.61
N LEU A 175 -23.11 -8.65 21.30
CA LEU A 175 -21.77 -8.93 20.80
C LEU A 175 -20.80 -7.84 21.27
N GLU A 176 -19.58 -8.26 21.62
CA GLU A 176 -18.49 -7.32 21.87
C GLU A 176 -18.09 -6.65 20.55
N ILE A 177 -18.12 -5.32 20.53
CA ILE A 177 -17.65 -4.52 19.40
C ILE A 177 -16.17 -4.22 19.65
N ASP A 178 -15.31 -4.98 18.98
CA ASP A 178 -13.86 -4.89 19.08
C ASP A 178 -13.23 -4.62 17.70
N GLY A 179 -11.90 -4.67 17.62
CA GLY A 179 -11.17 -4.52 16.36
C GLY A 179 -11.55 -5.55 15.30
N ARG A 180 -12.05 -6.74 15.66
CA ARG A 180 -12.51 -7.74 14.68
C ARG A 180 -13.84 -7.33 14.06
N SER A 181 -14.75 -6.79 14.87
CA SER A 181 -16.01 -6.22 14.39
C SER A 181 -15.75 -5.05 13.43
N LYS A 182 -14.75 -4.20 13.75
CA LYS A 182 -14.29 -3.12 12.86
C LYS A 182 -13.79 -3.63 11.52
N ASP A 183 -12.89 -4.62 11.54
CA ASP A 183 -12.33 -5.23 10.35
C ASP A 183 -13.41 -5.88 9.46
N ARG A 184 -14.38 -6.56 10.07
CA ARG A 184 -15.51 -7.16 9.35
C ARG A 184 -16.37 -6.09 8.67
N ILE A 185 -16.71 -4.99 9.36
CA ILE A 185 -17.48 -3.89 8.75
C ILE A 185 -16.71 -3.27 7.57
N VAL A 186 -15.41 -3.05 7.73
CA VAL A 186 -14.57 -2.50 6.64
C VAL A 186 -14.50 -3.45 5.43
N SER A 187 -14.54 -4.76 5.64
CA SER A 187 -14.46 -5.76 4.57
C SER A 187 -15.57 -5.63 3.52
N PHE A 188 -16.78 -5.20 3.92
CA PHE A 188 -17.91 -4.99 2.99
C PHE A 188 -17.56 -3.99 1.88
N GLY A 189 -16.74 -2.98 2.18
CA GLY A 189 -16.30 -2.01 1.18
C GLY A 189 -15.52 -2.65 0.03
N GLU A 190 -14.70 -3.65 0.33
CA GLU A 190 -13.94 -4.40 -0.67
C GLU A 190 -14.80 -5.42 -1.41
N LYS A 191 -15.76 -6.08 -0.72
CA LYS A 191 -16.73 -6.97 -1.36
C LYS A 191 -17.52 -6.24 -2.45
N LEU A 192 -18.12 -5.10 -2.09
CA LEU A 192 -18.88 -4.26 -3.02
C LEU A 192 -18.01 -3.79 -4.21
N SER A 193 -16.76 -3.41 -3.95
CA SER A 193 -15.80 -2.99 -4.98
C SER A 193 -15.43 -4.12 -5.94
N CYS A 194 -15.13 -5.31 -5.41
CA CYS A 194 -14.72 -6.47 -6.20
C CYS A 194 -15.87 -7.02 -7.04
N ARG A 195 -17.10 -7.08 -6.51
CA ARG A 195 -18.30 -7.44 -7.28
C ARG A 195 -18.50 -6.49 -8.45
N PHE A 196 -18.41 -5.18 -8.21
CA PHE A 196 -18.49 -4.17 -9.27
C PHE A 196 -17.43 -4.36 -10.36
N VAL A 197 -16.16 -4.57 -9.99
CA VAL A 197 -15.07 -4.78 -10.97
C VAL A 197 -15.25 -6.10 -11.74
N ALA A 198 -15.68 -7.18 -11.07
CA ALA A 198 -15.94 -8.47 -11.73
C ALA A 198 -17.07 -8.35 -12.76
N SER A 199 -18.20 -7.74 -12.41
CA SER A 199 -19.30 -7.50 -13.35
C SER A 199 -18.90 -6.56 -14.49
N LEU A 200 -18.07 -5.55 -14.23
CA LEU A 200 -17.57 -4.66 -15.27
C LEU A 200 -16.63 -5.38 -16.25
N LEU A 201 -15.79 -6.30 -15.77
CA LEU A 201 -14.95 -7.13 -16.64
C LEU A 201 -15.81 -8.05 -17.52
N GLN A 202 -16.84 -8.68 -16.94
CA GLN A 202 -17.80 -9.50 -17.68
C GLN A 202 -18.53 -8.70 -18.77
N ASP A 203 -18.97 -7.48 -18.45
CA ASP A 203 -19.60 -6.52 -19.39
C ASP A 203 -18.64 -6.03 -20.50
N ARG A 204 -17.33 -6.22 -20.32
CA ARG A 204 -16.29 -5.96 -21.34
C ARG A 204 -15.79 -7.22 -22.03
N GLY A 205 -16.48 -8.34 -21.84
CA GLY A 205 -16.19 -9.61 -22.49
C GLY A 205 -14.97 -10.33 -21.91
N VAL A 206 -14.60 -10.06 -20.66
CA VAL A 206 -13.58 -10.82 -19.92
C VAL A 206 -14.29 -11.78 -18.98
N ASP A 207 -13.95 -13.07 -19.02
CA ASP A 207 -14.50 -14.04 -18.07
C ASP A 207 -13.84 -13.85 -16.71
N ALA A 208 -14.56 -13.23 -15.78
CA ALA A 208 -14.08 -12.86 -14.46
C ALA A 208 -14.97 -13.44 -13.36
N GLU A 209 -14.39 -13.76 -12.21
CA GLU A 209 -15.09 -14.32 -11.06
C GLU A 209 -14.73 -13.55 -9.79
N PHE A 210 -15.76 -13.20 -9.01
CA PHE A 210 -15.58 -12.60 -7.69
C PHE A 210 -15.13 -13.65 -6.67
N VAL A 211 -14.06 -13.37 -5.94
CA VAL A 211 -13.50 -14.24 -4.90
C VAL A 211 -13.47 -13.50 -3.58
N ASP A 212 -14.30 -13.96 -2.64
CA ASP A 212 -14.31 -13.47 -1.25
C ASP A 212 -13.25 -14.20 -0.42
N LEU A 213 -12.33 -13.45 0.18
CA LEU A 213 -11.31 -13.98 1.09
C LEU A 213 -11.64 -13.77 2.57
N SER A 214 -12.82 -13.24 2.92
CA SER A 214 -13.17 -12.91 4.30
C SER A 214 -13.00 -14.05 5.30
N ASP A 215 -13.14 -15.31 4.87
CA ASP A 215 -13.11 -16.49 5.75
C ASP A 215 -11.92 -17.42 5.46
N VAL A 216 -10.84 -16.91 4.88
CA VAL A 216 -9.66 -17.71 4.51
C VAL A 216 -8.80 -18.07 5.73
N VAL A 217 -8.67 -17.15 6.69
CA VAL A 217 -7.94 -17.41 7.95
C VAL A 217 -8.81 -18.26 8.87
N THR A 218 -8.70 -19.58 8.73
CA THR A 218 -9.39 -20.56 9.58
C THR A 218 -8.50 -21.10 10.70
N PHE A 219 -7.20 -20.82 10.66
CA PHE A 219 -6.20 -21.30 11.60
C PHE A 219 -5.86 -20.23 12.65
N LYS A 220 -5.71 -20.64 13.91
CA LYS A 220 -5.27 -19.76 15.00
C LYS A 220 -3.74 -19.73 15.05
N PRO A 221 -3.08 -18.57 14.86
CA PRO A 221 -1.64 -18.49 14.99
C PRO A 221 -1.21 -18.70 16.46
N VAL A 222 -0.11 -19.43 16.64
CA VAL A 222 0.37 -19.84 17.98
C VAL A 222 1.22 -18.75 18.64
N LYS A 223 1.89 -17.89 17.86
CA LYS A 223 2.84 -16.86 18.33
C LYS A 223 2.73 -15.51 17.61
N GLY A 224 1.52 -15.12 17.19
CA GLY A 224 1.30 -13.86 16.46
C GLY A 224 1.58 -13.97 14.96
N LEU A 225 1.93 -12.85 14.33
CA LEU A 225 2.19 -12.73 12.88
C LEU A 225 3.61 -13.19 12.53
N ASP A 226 3.83 -14.51 12.55
CA ASP A 226 5.12 -15.08 12.19
C ASP A 226 5.23 -15.48 10.71
N ILE A 227 6.44 -15.88 10.29
CA ILE A 227 6.73 -16.31 8.91
C ILE A 227 5.85 -17.51 8.51
N GLU A 228 5.52 -18.39 9.47
CA GLU A 228 4.70 -19.58 9.20
C GLU A 228 3.24 -19.21 8.96
N PHE A 229 2.70 -18.22 9.70
CA PHE A 229 1.38 -17.64 9.45
C PHE A 229 1.26 -17.13 8.02
N TYR A 230 2.22 -16.32 7.56
CA TYR A 230 2.19 -15.78 6.18
C TYR A 230 2.29 -16.87 5.12
N LYS A 231 3.05 -17.94 5.38
CA LYS A 231 3.18 -19.08 4.48
C LYS A 231 1.87 -19.88 4.37
N GLN A 232 1.21 -20.14 5.50
CA GLN A 232 -0.09 -20.82 5.52
C GLN A 232 -1.17 -19.99 4.84
N LEU A 233 -1.17 -18.68 5.12
CA LEU A 233 -2.09 -17.73 4.48
C LEU A 233 -1.88 -17.69 2.97
N SER A 234 -0.63 -17.56 2.51
CA SER A 234 -0.29 -17.56 1.08
C SER A 234 -0.73 -18.86 0.38
N ALA A 235 -0.62 -20.02 1.05
CA ALA A 235 -1.11 -21.29 0.52
C ALA A 235 -2.64 -21.33 0.40
N ALA A 236 -3.38 -20.86 1.41
CA ALA A 236 -4.84 -20.81 1.37
C ALA A 236 -5.37 -19.83 0.31
N LEU A 237 -4.71 -18.67 0.16
CA LEU A 237 -5.00 -17.69 -0.88
C LEU A 237 -4.78 -18.26 -2.29
N LYS A 238 -3.68 -19.00 -2.49
CA LYS A 238 -3.38 -19.68 -3.74
C LYS A 238 -4.49 -20.64 -4.14
N GLU A 239 -5.00 -21.46 -3.21
CA GLU A 239 -6.07 -22.43 -3.51
C GLU A 239 -7.34 -21.73 -4.02
N LYS A 240 -7.74 -20.63 -3.40
CA LYS A 240 -8.89 -19.82 -3.83
C LYS A 240 -8.71 -19.23 -5.22
N VAL A 241 -7.52 -18.71 -5.51
CA VAL A 241 -7.21 -18.10 -6.83
C VAL A 241 -7.17 -19.17 -7.93
N LEU A 242 -6.59 -20.34 -7.66
CA LEU A 242 -6.51 -21.42 -8.65
C LEU A 242 -7.85 -22.13 -8.88
N ALA A 243 -8.77 -22.08 -7.92
CA ALA A 243 -10.12 -22.64 -8.07
C ALA A 243 -10.95 -21.97 -9.18
N CYS A 244 -10.62 -20.73 -9.56
CA CYS A 244 -11.28 -20.01 -10.64
C CYS A 244 -10.96 -20.55 -12.06
N GLY A 245 -9.98 -21.44 -12.19
CA GLY A 245 -9.62 -22.06 -13.48
C GLY A 245 -9.18 -21.04 -14.53
N GLU A 246 -9.89 -20.99 -15.66
CA GLU A 246 -9.63 -20.07 -16.79
C GLU A 246 -10.30 -18.70 -16.62
N LYS A 247 -10.92 -18.40 -15.49
CA LYS A 247 -11.50 -17.08 -15.22
C LYS A 247 -10.49 -16.17 -14.54
N VAL A 248 -10.65 -14.87 -14.71
CA VAL A 248 -9.86 -13.85 -14.00
C VAL A 248 -10.42 -13.72 -12.57
N PRO A 249 -9.67 -14.11 -11.53
CA PRO A 249 -10.11 -13.93 -10.15
C PRO A 249 -10.01 -12.45 -9.77
N VAL A 250 -11.13 -11.89 -9.30
CA VAL A 250 -11.22 -10.55 -8.72
C VAL A 250 -11.42 -10.72 -7.21
N VAL A 251 -10.35 -10.44 -6.48
CA VAL A 251 -10.15 -10.88 -5.12
C VAL A 251 -10.23 -9.72 -4.14
N THR A 252 -10.89 -9.93 -3.00
CA THR A 252 -10.95 -8.93 -1.92
C THR A 252 -9.58 -8.66 -1.30
N GLY A 253 -9.31 -7.42 -0.89
CA GLY A 253 -8.09 -7.11 -0.13
C GLY A 253 -8.06 -7.70 1.27
N TYR A 254 -9.22 -7.81 1.89
CA TYR A 254 -9.46 -8.35 3.22
C TYR A 254 -9.47 -9.87 3.14
N PHE A 255 -8.64 -10.51 3.98
CA PHE A 255 -8.43 -11.96 4.00
C PHE A 255 -8.80 -12.62 5.34
N GLY A 256 -9.63 -11.96 6.14
CA GLY A 256 -10.16 -12.51 7.39
C GLY A 256 -9.47 -12.01 8.65
N THR A 257 -9.86 -12.57 9.80
CA THR A 257 -9.45 -12.06 11.11
C THR A 257 -8.02 -12.44 11.44
N VAL A 258 -7.20 -11.43 11.73
CA VAL A 258 -5.80 -11.57 12.15
C VAL A 258 -5.70 -11.24 13.66
N PRO A 259 -4.79 -11.86 14.44
CA PRO A 259 -4.56 -11.44 15.83
C PRO A 259 -4.20 -9.97 15.92
N GLY A 260 -4.85 -9.24 16.83
CA GLY A 260 -4.68 -7.78 16.95
C GLY A 260 -5.50 -6.96 15.95
N GLY A 261 -6.18 -7.60 15.00
CA GLY A 261 -6.89 -6.93 13.91
C GLY A 261 -5.98 -6.55 12.75
N LEU A 262 -6.57 -6.36 11.57
CA LEU A 262 -5.91 -5.89 10.36
C LEU A 262 -5.63 -4.39 10.45
N MET A 263 -6.64 -3.62 10.87
CA MET A 263 -6.56 -2.15 10.87
C MET A 263 -5.82 -1.59 12.09
N ASP A 264 -6.07 -2.15 13.27
CA ASP A 264 -5.52 -1.67 14.54
C ASP A 264 -4.31 -2.50 15.03
N GLY A 265 -3.99 -3.59 14.34
CA GLY A 265 -2.84 -4.43 14.62
C GLY A 265 -1.58 -4.01 13.87
N GLU A 266 -0.60 -4.92 13.82
CA GLU A 266 0.73 -4.67 13.25
C GLU A 266 0.73 -4.41 11.74
N ILE A 267 -0.35 -4.79 11.02
CA ILE A 267 -0.46 -4.60 9.58
C ILE A 267 -0.91 -3.18 9.24
N GLY A 268 -1.94 -2.66 9.89
CA GLY A 268 -2.44 -1.31 9.67
C GLY A 268 -2.99 -1.03 8.26
N ARG A 269 -3.01 0.26 7.91
CA ARG A 269 -3.52 0.75 6.62
C ARG A 269 -2.57 0.36 5.49
N GLY A 270 -3.01 -0.55 4.63
CA GLY A 270 -2.19 -1.11 3.54
C GLY A 270 -2.29 -2.62 3.41
N TYR A 271 -3.12 -3.27 4.22
CA TYR A 271 -3.38 -4.71 4.16
C TYR A 271 -3.78 -5.23 2.76
N THR A 272 -4.44 -4.43 1.91
CA THR A 272 -4.74 -4.84 0.52
C THR A 272 -3.45 -5.05 -0.29
N ASP A 273 -2.42 -4.22 -0.09
CA ASP A 273 -1.13 -4.38 -0.77
C ASP A 273 -0.46 -5.68 -0.29
N LEU A 274 -0.50 -5.94 1.03
CA LEU A 274 0.00 -7.18 1.62
C LEU A 274 -0.74 -8.41 1.09
N CYS A 275 -2.06 -8.36 0.96
CA CYS A 275 -2.87 -9.42 0.37
C CYS A 275 -2.41 -9.74 -1.06
N ALA A 276 -2.22 -8.72 -1.88
CA ALA A 276 -1.73 -8.88 -3.24
C ALA A 276 -0.32 -9.49 -3.29
N ALA A 277 0.57 -9.11 -2.38
CA ALA A 277 1.87 -9.76 -2.23
C ALA A 277 1.74 -11.23 -1.85
N LEU A 278 0.91 -11.58 -0.87
CA LEU A 278 0.74 -12.97 -0.42
C LEU A 278 0.14 -13.86 -1.52
N ILE A 279 -0.79 -13.33 -2.32
CA ILE A 279 -1.30 -13.99 -3.52
C ILE A 279 -0.17 -14.19 -4.53
N ALA A 280 0.61 -13.15 -4.82
CA ALA A 280 1.74 -13.21 -5.75
C ALA A 280 2.77 -14.27 -5.34
N VAL A 281 3.12 -14.32 -4.05
CA VAL A 281 4.01 -15.34 -3.48
C VAL A 281 3.42 -16.75 -3.61
N GLY A 282 2.12 -16.91 -3.34
CA GLY A 282 1.45 -18.21 -3.35
C GLY A 282 1.36 -18.83 -4.74
N ILE A 283 1.01 -18.01 -5.75
CA ILE A 283 0.92 -18.45 -7.15
C ILE A 283 2.27 -18.40 -7.88
N LYS A 284 3.34 -17.90 -7.24
CA LYS A 284 4.66 -17.64 -7.83
C LYS A 284 4.56 -16.74 -9.06
N ALA A 285 3.92 -15.59 -8.88
CA ALA A 285 3.78 -14.58 -9.92
C ALA A 285 5.15 -14.04 -10.38
N GLU A 286 5.23 -13.67 -11.66
CA GLU A 286 6.42 -13.03 -12.23
C GLU A 286 6.54 -11.57 -11.78
N GLU A 287 5.39 -10.90 -11.61
CA GLU A 287 5.34 -9.48 -11.26
C GLU A 287 4.10 -9.16 -10.41
N LEU A 288 4.28 -8.35 -9.37
CA LEU A 288 3.20 -7.68 -8.64
C LEU A 288 3.08 -6.25 -9.14
N GLN A 289 1.96 -5.91 -9.78
CA GLN A 289 1.67 -4.56 -10.26
C GLN A 289 0.78 -3.82 -9.26
N VAL A 290 1.29 -2.71 -8.72
CA VAL A 290 0.52 -1.80 -7.86
C VAL A 290 0.10 -0.60 -8.69
N TRP A 291 -1.19 -0.52 -9.01
CA TRP A 291 -1.78 0.52 -9.84
C TRP A 291 -2.28 1.69 -9.00
N LYS A 292 -1.75 2.89 -9.32
CA LYS A 292 -2.02 4.16 -8.63
C LYS A 292 -2.42 5.25 -9.62
N GLU A 293 -2.67 6.45 -9.13
CA GLU A 293 -3.00 7.64 -9.95
C GLU A 293 -1.76 8.45 -10.38
N VAL A 294 -0.56 7.94 -10.10
CA VAL A 294 0.74 8.55 -10.39
C VAL A 294 1.61 7.56 -11.18
N ASP A 295 2.51 8.08 -12.02
CA ASP A 295 3.38 7.27 -12.90
C ASP A 295 4.30 6.32 -12.14
N GLY A 296 4.66 6.65 -10.90
CA GLY A 296 5.51 5.82 -10.06
C GLY A 296 6.08 6.65 -8.92
N ILE A 297 7.31 6.33 -8.54
CA ILE A 297 8.07 7.08 -7.53
C ILE A 297 8.93 8.11 -8.26
N PHE A 298 8.91 9.34 -7.77
CA PHE A 298 9.67 10.45 -8.33
C PHE A 298 10.85 10.80 -7.42
N THR A 299 11.87 11.47 -7.97
CA THR A 299 13.01 12.02 -7.23
C THR A 299 12.62 13.04 -6.16
N ALA A 300 11.43 13.64 -6.28
CA ALA A 300 10.81 14.54 -5.32
C ALA A 300 9.30 14.58 -5.61
N ASP A 301 8.49 15.12 -4.71
CA ASP A 301 7.05 15.29 -4.96
C ASP A 301 6.82 16.21 -6.19
N PRO A 302 6.25 15.71 -7.31
CA PRO A 302 6.08 16.48 -8.53
C PRO A 302 5.09 17.63 -8.39
N THR A 303 4.22 17.62 -7.36
CA THR A 303 3.30 18.72 -7.08
C THR A 303 4.00 19.92 -6.45
N LYS A 304 5.12 19.68 -5.76
CA LYS A 304 5.93 20.69 -5.07
C LYS A 304 7.19 21.06 -5.86
N VAL A 305 7.75 20.13 -6.63
CA VAL A 305 8.99 20.28 -7.42
C VAL A 305 8.72 19.96 -8.90
N PRO A 306 8.58 20.98 -9.77
CA PRO A 306 8.29 20.76 -11.19
C PRO A 306 9.39 20.01 -11.96
N THR A 307 10.64 20.07 -11.48
CA THR A 307 11.79 19.38 -12.08
C THR A 307 11.91 17.91 -11.67
N ALA A 308 10.98 17.41 -10.83
CA ALA A 308 10.99 16.02 -10.37
C ALA A 308 10.93 15.04 -11.54
N ARG A 309 11.75 13.98 -11.48
CA ARG A 309 11.85 12.96 -12.53
C ARG A 309 11.34 11.62 -12.00
N LEU A 310 10.68 10.86 -12.87
CA LEU A 310 10.27 9.50 -12.58
C LEU A 310 11.50 8.61 -12.41
N LEU A 311 11.55 7.84 -11.32
CA LEU A 311 12.58 6.84 -11.09
C LEU A 311 12.21 5.56 -11.86
N PRO A 312 13.06 5.07 -12.77
CA PRO A 312 12.77 3.83 -13.50
C PRO A 312 12.87 2.59 -12.59
N THR A 313 13.81 2.62 -11.64
CA THR A 313 14.10 1.51 -10.73
C THR A 313 14.48 2.02 -9.36
N ILE A 314 14.15 1.28 -8.30
CA ILE A 314 14.50 1.59 -6.92
C ILE A 314 14.76 0.28 -6.13
N THR A 315 15.59 0.32 -5.10
CA THR A 315 15.73 -0.83 -4.20
C THR A 315 14.60 -0.87 -3.15
N PRO A 316 14.27 -2.05 -2.58
CA PRO A 316 13.28 -2.16 -1.52
C PRO A 316 13.62 -1.30 -0.30
N ALA A 317 14.90 -1.24 0.06
CA ALA A 317 15.37 -0.46 1.20
C ALA A 317 15.17 1.05 0.96
N GLU A 318 15.47 1.55 -0.25
CA GLU A 318 15.18 2.93 -0.63
C GLU A 318 13.66 3.20 -0.66
N ALA A 319 12.87 2.27 -1.22
CA ALA A 319 11.43 2.42 -1.31
C ALA A 319 10.77 2.45 0.08
N ALA A 320 11.21 1.61 1.01
CA ALA A 320 10.74 1.60 2.39
C ALA A 320 10.98 2.97 3.08
N GLU A 321 12.18 3.53 2.94
CA GLU A 321 12.53 4.84 3.50
C GLU A 321 11.69 5.97 2.87
N LEU A 322 11.47 5.94 1.55
CA LEU A 322 10.59 6.91 0.89
C LEU A 322 9.13 6.80 1.35
N THR A 323 8.65 5.58 1.60
CA THR A 323 7.29 5.37 2.10
C THR A 323 7.09 5.90 3.51
N PHE A 324 8.11 5.78 4.37
CA PHE A 324 8.06 6.28 5.73
C PHE A 324 8.02 7.82 5.80
N TYR A 325 8.81 8.51 4.96
CA TYR A 325 8.99 9.98 5.01
C TYR A 325 8.12 10.78 4.02
N GLY A 326 7.01 10.21 3.54
CA GLY A 326 5.95 11.00 2.87
C GLY A 326 5.50 10.53 1.50
N SER A 327 6.04 9.44 0.94
CA SER A 327 5.56 8.86 -0.31
C SER A 327 4.76 7.58 -0.04
N GLU A 328 3.47 7.68 0.36
CA GLU A 328 2.59 6.51 0.61
C GLU A 328 2.31 5.70 -0.69
N VAL A 329 3.33 5.01 -1.19
CA VAL A 329 3.31 4.34 -2.48
C VAL A 329 3.16 2.83 -2.32
N ILE A 330 3.74 2.20 -1.31
CA ILE A 330 3.58 0.76 -1.03
C ILE A 330 3.67 0.54 0.48
N HIS A 331 2.87 -0.39 1.02
CA HIS A 331 2.99 -0.82 2.41
C HIS A 331 4.27 -1.66 2.65
N HIS A 332 5.07 -1.35 3.69
CA HIS A 332 6.39 -1.97 3.91
C HIS A 332 6.35 -3.51 4.01
N LEU A 333 5.36 -4.09 4.72
CA LEU A 333 5.21 -5.56 4.82
C LEU A 333 5.03 -6.22 3.45
N THR A 334 4.45 -5.52 2.48
CA THR A 334 4.30 -6.00 1.09
C THR A 334 5.67 -6.27 0.47
N MET A 335 6.62 -5.34 0.67
CA MET A 335 7.98 -5.46 0.16
C MET A 335 8.67 -6.65 0.82
N ASP A 336 8.57 -6.79 2.14
CA ASP A 336 9.21 -7.89 2.86
C ASP A 336 8.76 -9.27 2.36
N GLN A 337 7.46 -9.45 2.11
CA GLN A 337 6.94 -10.75 1.64
C GLN A 337 7.43 -11.11 0.24
N VAL A 338 7.36 -10.19 -0.73
CA VAL A 338 7.79 -10.49 -2.11
C VAL A 338 9.31 -10.65 -2.24
N MET A 339 10.06 -10.00 -1.35
CA MET A 339 11.53 -10.04 -1.32
C MET A 339 12.07 -11.34 -0.76
N HIS A 340 11.40 -11.91 0.24
CA HIS A 340 11.75 -13.19 0.83
C HIS A 340 11.17 -14.39 0.08
N ALA A 341 10.33 -14.13 -0.94
CA ALA A 341 9.79 -15.15 -1.82
C ALA A 341 10.91 -15.89 -2.59
N THR A 342 10.64 -17.14 -2.95
CA THR A 342 11.56 -17.98 -3.73
C THR A 342 10.83 -18.50 -4.98
N PRO A 343 11.07 -17.93 -6.18
CA PRO A 343 11.98 -16.82 -6.49
C PRO A 343 11.48 -15.44 -5.98
N PRO A 344 12.37 -14.44 -5.84
CA PRO A 344 11.96 -13.07 -5.53
C PRO A 344 11.06 -12.50 -6.61
N ILE A 345 10.01 -11.79 -6.21
CA ILE A 345 9.02 -11.21 -7.12
C ILE A 345 9.26 -9.70 -7.20
N GLN A 346 9.34 -9.18 -8.42
CA GLN A 346 9.46 -7.73 -8.65
C GLN A 346 8.13 -7.03 -8.42
N ILE A 347 8.17 -5.84 -7.80
CA ILE A 347 6.99 -4.97 -7.71
C ILE A 347 7.12 -3.88 -8.77
N ARG A 348 6.05 -3.63 -9.52
CA ARG A 348 5.95 -2.50 -10.45
C ARG A 348 4.85 -1.55 -10.03
N ILE A 349 5.19 -0.29 -9.85
CA ILE A 349 4.21 0.77 -9.58
C ILE A 349 3.85 1.42 -10.91
N LYS A 350 2.56 1.45 -11.25
CA LYS A 350 2.05 1.97 -12.52
C LYS A 350 0.90 2.96 -12.32
N ASN A 351 0.62 3.76 -13.36
CA ASN A 351 -0.47 4.73 -13.37
C ASN A 351 -1.69 4.22 -14.14
N VAL A 352 -2.87 4.26 -13.50
CA VAL A 352 -4.14 3.93 -14.17
C VAL A 352 -4.52 4.92 -15.26
N LYS A 353 -4.08 6.18 -15.18
CA LYS A 353 -4.31 7.21 -16.21
C LYS A 353 -3.41 7.04 -17.43
N ASN A 354 -2.25 6.41 -17.24
CA ASN A 354 -1.26 6.19 -18.29
C ASN A 354 -0.77 4.72 -18.29
N PRO A 355 -1.61 3.76 -18.72
CA PRO A 355 -1.30 2.33 -18.63
C PRO A 355 -0.06 1.86 -19.39
N ARG A 356 0.30 2.60 -20.45
CA ARG A 356 1.47 2.34 -21.29
C ARG A 356 2.78 2.83 -20.67
N GLY A 357 2.73 3.61 -19.60
CA GLY A 357 3.92 4.02 -18.86
C GLY A 357 4.64 2.83 -18.23
N ASN A 358 5.97 2.84 -18.25
CA ASN A 358 6.80 1.79 -17.64
C ASN A 358 6.75 1.80 -16.10
N GLY A 359 6.45 2.97 -15.55
CA GLY A 359 6.41 3.23 -14.12
C GLY A 359 7.74 3.03 -13.41
N THR A 360 7.67 2.65 -12.13
CA THR A 360 8.86 2.37 -11.30
C THR A 360 8.90 0.90 -10.91
N ILE A 361 10.05 0.25 -11.12
CA ILE A 361 10.28 -1.14 -10.71
C ILE A 361 11.05 -1.16 -9.39
N VAL A 362 10.51 -1.85 -8.39
CA VAL A 362 11.24 -2.18 -7.17
C VAL A 362 12.01 -3.47 -7.43
N LEU A 363 13.34 -3.35 -7.60
CA LEU A 363 14.21 -4.46 -7.95
C LEU A 363 14.74 -5.13 -6.69
N PRO A 364 14.56 -6.44 -6.50
CA PRO A 364 15.12 -7.14 -5.36
C PRO A 364 16.63 -6.96 -5.26
N ASP A 365 17.14 -6.60 -4.08
CA ASP A 365 18.58 -6.57 -3.82
C ASP A 365 19.16 -7.97 -4.08
N VAL A 366 20.12 -8.04 -5.00
CA VAL A 366 20.89 -9.27 -5.23
C VAL A 366 21.65 -9.54 -3.94
N LYS A 367 21.20 -10.53 -3.16
CA LYS A 367 21.83 -10.91 -1.89
C LYS A 367 23.32 -11.18 -2.14
N LEU A 368 24.17 -10.21 -1.80
CA LEU A 368 25.57 -10.47 -1.52
C LEU A 368 25.56 -11.43 -0.33
N SER A 369 26.03 -12.65 -0.53
CA SER A 369 26.05 -13.71 0.48
C SER A 369 26.56 -13.19 1.83
N SER A 370 25.96 -13.65 2.92
CA SER A 370 26.21 -13.24 4.32
C SER A 370 27.69 -13.21 4.74
N ASN A 371 28.56 -13.94 4.02
CA ASN A 371 30.01 -13.92 4.22
C ASN A 371 30.71 -12.62 3.75
N GLN A 372 30.05 -11.75 2.99
CA GLN A 372 30.62 -10.47 2.53
C GLN A 372 30.33 -9.29 3.46
N LEU A 373 29.33 -9.40 4.35
CA LEU A 373 29.02 -8.36 5.33
C LEU A 373 30.10 -8.24 6.42
N LEU A 374 30.88 -9.30 6.66
CA LEU A 374 31.92 -9.32 7.68
C LEU A 374 33.29 -8.80 7.19
N HIS A 375 33.47 -8.54 5.88
CA HIS A 375 34.78 -8.22 5.28
C HIS A 375 34.76 -7.09 4.23
N ALA A 376 34.02 -6.00 4.47
CA ALA A 376 34.05 -4.83 3.59
C ALA A 376 34.81 -3.63 4.20
N ARG A 377 36.10 -3.84 4.52
CA ARG A 377 37.12 -2.77 4.57
C ARG A 377 38.08 -2.82 3.38
N SER A 378 37.85 -3.71 2.42
CA SER A 378 38.69 -3.83 1.23
C SER A 378 38.16 -2.91 0.12
N ALA A 379 38.88 -1.82 -0.10
CA ALA A 379 38.63 -0.79 -1.11
C ALA A 379 38.79 -1.26 -2.57
N SER A 380 38.74 -2.56 -2.86
CA SER A 380 39.14 -3.13 -4.16
C SER A 380 38.02 -3.74 -5.00
N THR A 381 36.76 -3.77 -4.54
CA THR A 381 35.61 -4.19 -5.37
C THR A 381 34.80 -2.98 -5.90
N ILE A 382 35.42 -1.80 -5.91
CA ILE A 382 34.90 -0.58 -6.53
C ILE A 382 35.15 -0.68 -8.04
N SER A 383 34.35 -1.46 -8.77
CA SER A 383 34.24 -1.30 -10.23
C SER A 383 33.01 -2.02 -10.75
N LEU A 384 32.01 -1.24 -11.19
CA LEU A 384 31.11 -1.48 -12.34
C LEU A 384 29.87 -0.55 -12.42
N ARG A 385 29.86 0.60 -11.71
CA ARG A 385 28.92 1.71 -12.04
C ARG A 385 29.74 2.97 -12.36
N LYS A 386 29.72 3.37 -13.64
CA LYS A 386 30.49 4.49 -14.23
C LYS A 386 29.92 5.89 -13.93
N THR A 387 28.85 6.01 -13.16
CA THR A 387 28.25 7.29 -12.76
C THR A 387 28.52 7.57 -11.29
N PRO A 388 28.73 8.84 -10.88
CA PRO A 388 28.83 9.17 -9.46
C PRO A 388 27.54 8.74 -8.76
N LYS A 389 27.65 8.09 -7.60
CA LYS A 389 26.50 7.72 -6.78
C LYS A 389 25.79 9.00 -6.37
N ARG A 390 24.57 9.19 -6.88
CA ARG A 390 23.70 10.34 -6.59
C ARG A 390 22.65 9.92 -5.57
N PRO A 391 22.15 10.85 -4.75
CA PRO A 391 20.91 10.60 -4.01
C PRO A 391 19.80 10.19 -4.96
N THR A 392 18.91 9.34 -4.48
CA THR A 392 17.82 8.75 -5.25
C THR A 392 16.60 9.67 -5.23
N ALA A 393 16.28 10.24 -4.06
CA ALA A 393 15.17 11.18 -3.93
C ALA A 393 15.29 12.09 -2.71
N VAL A 394 14.49 13.17 -2.73
CA VAL A 394 14.25 14.09 -1.61
C VAL A 394 12.78 13.98 -1.23
N THR A 395 12.50 13.79 0.06
CA THR A 395 11.15 13.72 0.59
C THR A 395 10.93 14.72 1.70
N ILE A 396 9.66 15.04 1.94
CA ILE A 396 9.27 15.94 3.01
C ILE A 396 8.03 15.42 3.72
N LYS A 397 8.10 15.34 5.05
CA LYS A 397 6.98 15.01 5.92
C LYS A 397 6.57 16.26 6.67
N ASP A 398 5.37 16.77 6.34
CA ASP A 398 4.78 17.95 6.97
C ASP A 398 4.09 17.58 8.31
N LYS A 399 3.61 18.59 9.04
CA LYS A 399 2.89 18.43 10.33
C LYS A 399 3.72 17.69 11.38
N ILE A 400 4.94 18.16 11.58
CA ILE A 400 5.85 17.63 12.59
C ILE A 400 5.90 18.59 13.78
N CYS A 401 5.96 18.00 14.96
CA CYS A 401 6.23 18.68 16.22
C CYS A 401 7.55 18.15 16.78
N VAL A 402 8.44 19.04 17.23
CA VAL A 402 9.68 18.66 17.90
C VAL A 402 9.51 18.84 19.40
N ILE A 403 9.73 17.76 20.16
CA ILE A 403 9.77 17.79 21.61
C ILE A 403 11.24 17.65 22.03
N ASN A 404 11.75 18.68 22.71
CA ASN A 404 13.05 18.61 23.37
C ASN A 404 12.84 18.41 24.86
N VAL A 405 13.53 17.42 25.42
CA VAL A 405 13.56 17.15 26.86
C VAL A 405 15.01 17.29 27.33
N HIS A 406 15.25 18.25 28.21
CA HIS A 406 16.53 18.47 28.87
C HIS A 406 16.50 17.84 30.26
N SER A 407 17.43 16.93 30.54
CA SER A 407 17.51 16.26 31.84
C SER A 407 18.20 17.13 32.88
N ASN A 408 17.53 17.35 34.00
CA ASN A 408 18.05 18.13 35.12
C ASN A 408 18.97 17.31 36.05
N LYS A 409 19.15 16.01 35.77
CA LYS A 409 19.86 15.06 36.65
C LYS A 409 21.18 14.60 36.04
N ARG A 410 22.25 14.63 36.85
CA ARG A 410 23.61 14.17 36.51
C ARG A 410 23.77 12.63 36.45
N SER A 411 22.69 11.87 36.26
CA SER A 411 22.69 10.41 36.42
C SER A 411 22.22 9.66 35.17
N ILE A 412 23.03 8.68 34.75
CA ILE A 412 22.73 7.49 33.92
C ILE A 412 21.69 7.71 32.81
N SER A 413 22.18 8.07 31.63
CA SER A 413 21.40 8.40 30.43
C SER A 413 20.38 7.34 30.00
N HIS A 414 20.68 6.04 30.17
CA HIS A 414 19.76 4.98 29.74
C HIS A 414 18.44 4.94 30.52
N GLY A 415 18.46 5.24 31.83
CA GLY A 415 17.25 5.27 32.65
C GLY A 415 16.35 6.47 32.31
N PHE A 416 16.97 7.60 31.95
CA PHE A 416 16.27 8.77 31.43
C PHE A 416 15.56 8.44 30.10
N PHE A 417 16.26 7.87 29.12
CA PHE A 417 15.65 7.48 27.85
C PHE A 417 14.52 6.47 28.05
N ALA A 418 14.70 5.45 28.89
CA ALA A 418 13.66 4.47 29.19
C ALA A 418 12.40 5.13 29.78
N LYS A 419 12.55 6.11 30.66
CA LYS A 419 11.40 6.85 31.22
C LYS A 419 10.68 7.66 30.15
N VAL A 420 11.43 8.39 29.30
CA VAL A 420 10.87 9.19 28.19
C VAL A 420 10.10 8.30 27.22
N PHE A 421 10.71 7.23 26.69
CA PHE A 421 10.04 6.36 25.72
C PHE A 421 8.85 5.61 26.31
N ARG A 422 8.86 5.27 27.61
CA ARG A 422 7.71 4.66 28.28
C ARG A 422 6.51 5.62 28.37
N ILE A 423 6.74 6.91 28.58
CA ILE A 423 5.68 7.92 28.58
C ILE A 423 5.06 8.02 27.18
N LEU A 424 5.90 8.06 26.15
CA LEU A 424 5.45 8.12 24.75
C LEU A 424 4.65 6.87 24.35
N ASP A 425 5.13 5.68 24.71
CA ASP A 425 4.46 4.40 24.44
C ASP A 425 3.11 4.28 25.14
N LYS A 426 3.04 4.66 26.43
CA LYS A 426 1.77 4.71 27.20
C LYS A 426 0.73 5.63 26.54
N ARG A 427 1.18 6.68 25.86
CA ARG A 427 0.33 7.64 25.16
C ARG A 427 0.20 7.35 23.66
N GLN A 428 0.77 6.25 23.17
CA GLN A 428 0.76 5.84 21.76
C GLN A 428 1.29 6.95 20.81
N LEU A 429 2.29 7.71 21.28
CA LEU A 429 2.94 8.76 20.50
C LEU A 429 4.06 8.15 19.66
N SER A 430 3.86 8.11 18.34
CA SER A 430 4.85 7.60 17.39
C SER A 430 5.95 8.65 17.13
N VAL A 431 7.19 8.28 17.40
CA VAL A 431 8.37 9.12 17.16
C VAL A 431 8.99 8.78 15.80
N ASP A 432 9.17 9.78 14.95
CA ASP A 432 9.75 9.64 13.62
C ASP A 432 11.28 9.74 13.65
N LEU A 433 11.81 10.78 14.31
CA LEU A 433 13.26 11.01 14.44
C LEU A 433 13.64 11.21 15.89
N ILE A 434 14.83 10.72 16.23
CA ILE A 434 15.45 10.90 17.54
C ILE A 434 16.85 11.48 17.31
N SER A 435 17.22 12.46 18.12
CA SER A 435 18.57 13.00 18.20
C SER A 435 18.89 13.20 19.68
N THR A 436 20.05 12.71 20.09
CA THR A 436 20.42 12.64 21.51
C THR A 436 21.76 13.33 21.74
N SER A 437 21.88 13.89 22.94
CA SER A 437 23.15 14.27 23.55
C SER A 437 23.25 13.61 24.93
N GLU A 438 24.26 13.93 25.72
CA GLU A 438 24.44 13.38 27.06
C GLU A 438 23.25 13.68 27.99
N VAL A 439 22.66 14.87 27.85
CA VAL A 439 21.58 15.36 28.74
C VAL A 439 20.33 15.85 28.00
N HIS A 440 20.32 15.90 26.66
CA HIS A 440 19.13 16.27 25.87
C HIS A 440 18.67 15.13 24.98
N VAL A 441 17.36 15.00 24.85
CA VAL A 441 16.71 14.21 23.80
C VAL A 441 15.75 15.10 23.01
N SER A 442 15.96 15.13 21.71
CA SER A 442 15.10 15.81 20.75
C SER A 442 14.36 14.75 19.94
N MET A 443 13.05 14.88 19.85
CA MET A 443 12.18 13.89 19.21
C MET A 443 11.24 14.60 18.26
N ALA A 444 11.22 14.17 17.00
CA ALA A 444 10.25 14.62 16.01
C ALA A 444 9.06 13.65 16.00
N ILE A 445 7.85 14.17 16.19
CA ILE A 445 6.60 13.40 16.29
C ILE A 445 5.63 13.93 15.24
N HIS A 446 4.89 13.02 14.61
CA HIS A 446 3.87 13.37 13.61
C HIS A 446 2.60 13.90 14.29
N SER A 447 2.34 15.20 14.16
CA SER A 447 1.27 15.91 14.87
C SER A 447 -0.11 15.81 14.19
N ALA A 448 -0.24 15.12 13.05
CA ALA A 448 -1.49 15.10 12.28
C ALA A 448 -2.65 14.37 12.98
N ASN A 449 -2.34 13.41 13.86
CA ASN A 449 -3.31 12.56 14.54
C ASN A 449 -3.38 12.83 16.05
N ILE A 450 -2.63 13.81 16.55
CA ILE A 450 -2.52 14.09 17.98
C ILE A 450 -3.34 15.33 18.29
N SER A 451 -4.22 15.23 19.28
CA SER A 451 -4.94 16.40 19.78
C SER A 451 -4.01 17.32 20.59
N ASP A 452 -4.25 18.63 20.55
CA ASP A 452 -3.48 19.59 21.36
C ASP A 452 -3.53 19.25 22.86
N GLU A 453 -4.64 18.65 23.34
CA GLU A 453 -4.80 18.17 24.71
C GLU A 453 -3.86 17.01 25.04
N GLU A 454 -3.72 16.02 24.15
CA GLU A 454 -2.81 14.89 24.36
C GLU A 454 -1.36 15.34 24.37
N LEU A 455 -1.00 16.29 23.50
CA LEU A 455 0.35 16.86 23.47
C LEU A 455 0.66 17.61 24.76
N LEU A 456 -0.31 18.35 25.30
CA LEU A 456 -0.16 19.05 26.58
C LEU A 456 0.01 18.08 27.75
N ARG A 457 -0.80 17.02 27.80
CA ARG A 457 -0.67 15.96 28.83
C ARG A 457 0.66 15.22 28.72
N ALA A 458 1.12 14.94 27.50
CA ALA A 458 2.43 14.34 27.27
C ALA A 458 3.55 15.26 27.76
N LYS A 459 3.42 16.58 27.53
CA LYS A 459 4.35 17.58 28.07
C LYS A 459 4.43 17.52 29.60
N GLU A 460 3.28 17.53 30.28
CA GLU A 460 3.20 17.47 31.75
C GLU A 460 3.88 16.20 32.31
N GLU A 461 3.65 15.03 31.71
CA GLU A 461 4.33 13.79 32.14
C GLU A 461 5.84 13.81 31.84
N LEU A 462 6.25 14.40 30.72
CA LEU A 462 7.67 14.54 30.34
C LEU A 462 8.39 15.56 31.23
N GLU A 463 7.71 16.57 31.77
CA GLU A 463 8.27 17.54 32.71
C GLU A 463 8.75 16.88 34.01
N GLU A 464 8.25 15.68 34.36
CA GLU A 464 8.83 14.89 35.45
C GLU A 464 10.26 14.39 35.15
N CYS A 465 10.67 14.38 33.88
CA CYS A 465 11.98 13.92 33.43
C CYS A 465 12.99 15.07 33.34
N GLY A 466 12.52 16.32 33.24
CA GLY A 466 13.33 17.52 33.15
C GLY A 466 12.60 18.65 32.41
N GLU A 467 13.32 19.64 31.91
CA GLU A 467 12.72 20.78 31.20
C GLU A 467 12.27 20.36 29.79
N VAL A 468 11.03 20.70 29.42
CA VAL A 468 10.43 20.33 28.12
C VAL A 468 10.09 21.56 27.30
N SER A 469 10.58 21.59 26.05
CA SER A 469 10.21 22.60 25.05
C SER A 469 9.57 21.92 23.85
N ILE A 470 8.49 22.52 23.32
CA ILE A 470 7.76 21.99 22.17
C ILE A 470 7.80 23.02 21.04
N LEU A 471 8.26 22.59 19.87
CA LEU A 471 8.28 23.38 18.63
C LEU A 471 7.27 22.82 17.65
N ASN A 472 6.22 23.59 17.39
CA ASN A 472 5.16 23.24 16.46
C ASN A 472 5.46 23.75 15.05
N LYS A 473 4.71 23.23 14.06
CA LYS A 473 4.79 23.66 12.64
C LYS A 473 6.17 23.44 12.04
N MET A 474 6.72 22.25 12.27
CA MET A 474 7.97 21.78 11.68
C MET A 474 7.70 20.79 10.54
N ALA A 475 8.73 20.51 9.75
CA ALA A 475 8.72 19.49 8.71
C ALA A 475 10.04 18.71 8.72
N ILE A 476 9.97 17.41 8.47
CA ILE A 476 11.16 16.56 8.26
C ILE A 476 11.50 16.58 6.78
N LEU A 477 12.69 17.05 6.44
CA LEU A 477 13.28 16.99 5.11
C LEU A 477 14.31 15.86 5.08
N SER A 478 14.13 14.91 4.16
CA SER A 478 14.96 13.71 4.08
C SER A 478 15.57 13.56 2.70
N LEU A 479 16.86 13.22 2.66
CA LEU A 479 17.60 12.84 1.47
C LEU A 479 17.82 11.33 1.51
N VAL A 480 17.30 10.62 0.51
CA VAL A 480 17.33 9.16 0.44
C VAL A 480 18.20 8.70 -0.73
N GLY A 481 19.03 7.69 -0.50
CA GLY A 481 19.79 7.02 -1.56
C GLY A 481 20.44 5.73 -1.09
N ALA A 482 20.53 4.74 -1.97
CA ALA A 482 21.27 3.52 -1.69
C ALA A 482 22.74 3.84 -1.42
N GLU A 483 23.26 3.35 -0.30
CA GLU A 483 24.66 3.48 0.11
C GLU A 483 25.12 4.94 0.32
N MET A 484 24.35 5.76 1.07
CA MET A 484 24.77 7.13 1.45
C MET A 484 26.16 7.18 2.08
N LYS A 485 26.58 6.10 2.78
CA LYS A 485 27.94 5.92 3.33
C LYS A 485 29.04 6.08 2.28
N ASN A 486 28.78 5.61 1.06
CA ASN A 486 29.75 5.64 -0.04
C ASN A 486 29.69 6.97 -0.82
N MET A 487 28.74 7.86 -0.49
CA MET A 487 28.60 9.19 -1.06
C MET A 487 29.28 10.24 -0.17
N ILE A 488 30.61 10.16 -0.08
CA ILE A 488 31.40 11.08 0.76
C ILE A 488 31.12 12.54 0.37
N GLY A 489 30.78 13.37 1.36
CA GLY A 489 30.49 14.79 1.18
C GLY A 489 29.03 15.12 0.88
N ILE A 490 28.14 14.13 0.69
CA ILE A 490 26.72 14.42 0.39
C ILE A 490 26.01 15.13 1.54
N ALA A 491 26.27 14.71 2.78
CA ALA A 491 25.73 15.34 3.98
C ALA A 491 26.18 16.80 4.08
N GLY A 492 27.49 17.05 3.88
CA GLY A 492 28.06 18.39 3.86
C GLY A 492 27.40 19.26 2.79
N ARG A 493 27.25 18.76 1.57
CA ARG A 493 26.56 19.47 0.48
C ARG A 493 25.11 19.78 0.80
N MET A 494 24.36 18.81 1.35
CA MET A 494 22.96 19.03 1.75
C MET A 494 22.86 20.20 2.72
N PHE A 495 23.64 20.19 3.80
CA PHE A 495 23.57 21.24 4.83
C PHE A 495 24.17 22.57 4.37
N SER A 496 25.26 22.56 3.59
CA SER A 496 25.79 23.79 2.97
C SER A 496 24.77 24.43 2.04
N THR A 497 24.10 23.64 1.19
CA THR A 497 23.08 24.16 0.26
C THR A 497 21.91 24.79 1.03
N LEU A 498 21.45 24.14 2.11
CA LEU A 498 20.39 24.71 2.96
C LEU A 498 20.86 26.00 3.64
N GLY A 499 22.07 26.02 4.20
CA GLY A 499 22.65 27.18 4.89
C GLY A 499 22.88 28.37 3.97
N GLU A 500 23.45 28.15 2.78
CA GLU A 500 23.65 29.19 1.75
C GLU A 500 22.33 29.82 1.29
N ASN A 501 21.23 29.09 1.39
CA ASN A 501 19.89 29.57 1.09
C ASN A 501 19.11 30.00 2.34
N ASN A 502 19.78 30.26 3.46
CA ASN A 502 19.20 30.73 4.72
C ASN A 502 18.04 29.87 5.23
N VAL A 503 18.11 28.55 5.07
CA VAL A 503 17.16 27.61 5.69
C VAL A 503 17.73 27.16 7.02
N ASN A 504 17.05 27.48 8.12
CA ASN A 504 17.50 27.11 9.46
C ASN A 504 17.18 25.63 9.75
N ILE A 505 18.13 24.92 10.36
CA ILE A 505 18.01 23.51 10.70
C ILE A 505 17.86 23.39 12.21
N GLU A 506 16.76 22.79 12.67
CA GLU A 506 16.45 22.61 14.09
C GLU A 506 17.06 21.31 14.64
N MET A 507 17.03 20.25 13.84
CA MET A 507 17.43 18.91 14.26
C MET A 507 18.05 18.18 13.09
N ILE A 508 19.09 17.38 13.34
CA ILE A 508 19.70 16.47 12.37
C ILE A 508 19.64 15.06 12.93
N SER A 509 19.28 14.10 12.08
CA SER A 509 19.30 12.68 12.39
C SER A 509 19.80 11.90 11.18
N GLN A 510 20.82 11.06 11.41
CA GLN A 510 21.34 10.12 10.44
C GLN A 510 21.43 8.75 11.11
N GLY A 511 20.64 7.80 10.62
CA GLY A 511 20.55 6.46 11.18
C GLY A 511 21.70 5.54 10.75
N ALA A 512 21.76 4.37 11.41
CA ALA A 512 22.68 3.29 11.05
C ALA A 512 22.32 2.59 9.73
N SER A 513 21.09 2.77 9.22
CA SER A 513 20.67 2.21 7.94
C SER A 513 21.42 2.80 6.74
N GLU A 514 22.17 3.91 6.92
CA GLU A 514 23.05 4.52 5.91
C GLU A 514 22.37 4.75 4.53
N ILE A 515 21.04 4.84 4.52
CA ILE A 515 20.19 5.05 3.33
C ILE A 515 19.51 6.43 3.37
N ASN A 516 19.33 7.01 4.56
CA ASN A 516 18.69 8.30 4.75
C ASN A 516 19.60 9.29 5.52
N ILE A 517 19.43 10.58 5.23
CA ILE A 517 19.87 11.70 6.07
C ILE A 517 18.66 12.61 6.20
N SER A 518 18.25 12.89 7.45
CA SER A 518 17.06 13.67 7.72
C SER A 518 17.39 14.87 8.59
N CYS A 519 16.71 15.98 8.33
CA CYS A 519 16.75 17.15 9.18
C CYS A 519 15.37 17.76 9.37
N VAL A 520 15.16 18.41 10.50
CA VAL A 520 13.92 19.13 10.79
C VAL A 520 14.12 20.60 10.51
N ILE A 521 13.18 21.17 9.74
CA ILE A 521 13.16 22.58 9.35
C ILE A 521 11.78 23.18 9.64
N ASN A 522 11.66 24.50 9.56
CA ASN A 522 10.36 25.16 9.69
C ASN A 522 9.44 24.75 8.54
N ALA A 523 8.18 24.39 8.82
CA ALA A 523 7.23 23.96 7.79
C ALA A 523 6.96 25.02 6.73
N TYR A 524 7.11 26.31 7.05
CA TYR A 524 6.98 27.39 6.08
C TYR A 524 8.04 27.32 4.96
N GLU A 525 9.24 26.83 5.27
CA GLU A 525 10.34 26.73 4.30
C GLU A 525 10.38 25.40 3.55
N SER A 526 9.46 24.48 3.87
CA SER A 526 9.46 23.07 3.43
C SER A 526 9.59 22.93 1.91
N THR A 527 8.72 23.61 1.17
CA THR A 527 8.67 23.55 -0.31
C THR A 527 9.87 24.24 -0.94
N ARG A 528 10.36 25.34 -0.33
CA ARG A 528 11.55 26.05 -0.81
C ARG A 528 12.79 25.17 -0.66
N ALA A 529 12.99 24.60 0.53
CA ALA A 529 14.13 23.75 0.86
C ALA A 529 14.19 22.50 -0.03
N MET A 530 13.04 21.85 -0.27
CA MET A 530 12.97 20.68 -1.15
C MET A 530 13.32 21.04 -2.60
N ASN A 531 12.81 22.16 -3.14
CA ASN A 531 13.15 22.62 -4.49
C ASN A 531 14.65 22.96 -4.63
N ILE A 532 15.22 23.62 -3.62
CA ILE A 532 16.65 23.97 -3.58
C ILE A 532 17.51 22.71 -3.59
N LEU A 533 17.22 21.74 -2.72
CA LEU A 533 17.97 20.49 -2.66
C LEU A 533 17.83 19.69 -3.94
N HIS A 534 16.60 19.57 -4.48
CA HIS A 534 16.37 18.85 -5.73
C HIS A 534 17.18 19.48 -6.87
N THR A 535 17.12 20.79 -7.00
CA THR A 535 17.81 21.52 -8.06
C THR A 535 19.34 21.35 -7.97
N ASN A 536 19.92 21.57 -6.78
CA ASN A 536 21.38 21.50 -6.60
C ASN A 536 21.93 20.07 -6.64
N LEU A 537 21.20 19.09 -6.11
CA LEU A 537 21.69 17.72 -6.00
C LEU A 537 21.29 16.82 -7.18
N PHE A 538 20.29 17.19 -7.99
CA PHE A 538 19.79 16.34 -9.09
C PHE A 538 19.94 16.98 -10.47
N THR A 539 19.96 18.32 -10.56
CA THR A 539 20.04 19.04 -11.84
C THR A 539 21.46 19.52 -12.15
N PHE A 540 22.19 20.04 -11.15
CA PHE A 540 23.51 20.66 -11.35
C PHE A 540 24.73 19.77 -11.05
N LEU A 541 24.52 18.46 -10.87
CA LEU A 541 25.64 17.50 -10.88
C LEU A 541 26.09 17.25 -12.34
N GLU A 542 26.83 18.20 -12.91
CA GLU A 542 27.68 18.00 -14.09
C GLU A 542 29.16 18.03 -13.71
#